data_AF-A0A239LPP9-F1
#
_entry.id   AF-A0A239LPP9-F1
#
_cell.length_a   1.000
_cell.length_b   1.000
_cell.length_c   1.000
_cell.angle_alpha   90.00
_cell.angle_beta   90.00
_cell.angle_gamma   90.00
#
_symmetry.space_group_name_H-M   'P 1'
#
loop_
_entity.id
_entity.type
_entity.pdbx_description
1 polymer ?
#
loop_
_entity_poly.entity_id
_entity_poly.type
_entity_poly.pdbx_seq_one_letter_code
_entity_poly.pdbx_strand_id
1 'polypeptide(L)'
;MWVGLLVSGALALTGLAAVLAPVVAHWLTGVEPRRVVPHELWWLLVLPVPVGAVLGLLLRRRVGADLDAAGAWAVPGALGDSAPWHRVVEVRMERRGRRTVVALPLLDGSIVRLRAPYDGHLLGRDPDFERKQFRIRLLWETHRYG
;
A
#
# COMPACT_ATOMS: atom_id res chain seq x y z
N MET A 1 0.43 -2.28 -11.15
CA MET A 1 -0.15 -1.56 -9.99
C MET A 1 -0.40 -0.06 -10.24
N TRP A 2 0.12 0.58 -11.31
CA TRP A 2 -0.22 1.98 -11.62
C TRP A 2 -1.61 2.13 -12.21
N VAL A 3 -2.03 1.27 -13.13
CA VAL A 3 -3.32 1.44 -13.84
C VAL A 3 -4.52 1.43 -12.90
N GLY A 4 -4.63 0.50 -11.95
CA GLY A 4 -5.77 0.46 -11.02
C GLY A 4 -5.80 1.60 -10.00
N LEU A 5 -4.63 2.05 -9.52
CA LEU A 5 -4.52 3.16 -8.57
C LEU A 5 -4.66 4.52 -9.26
N LEU A 6 -4.20 4.64 -10.51
CA LEU A 6 -4.45 5.78 -11.38
C LEU A 6 -5.91 5.83 -11.82
N VAL A 7 -6.55 4.71 -12.13
CA VAL A 7 -7.96 4.67 -12.51
C VAL A 7 -8.85 5.00 -11.32
N SER A 8 -8.62 4.40 -10.14
CA SER A 8 -9.36 4.73 -8.92
C SER A 8 -9.07 6.16 -8.43
N GLY A 9 -7.81 6.60 -8.52
CA GLY A 9 -7.40 7.97 -8.19
C GLY A 9 -7.98 8.99 -9.17
N ALA A 10 -7.97 8.70 -10.46
CA ALA A 10 -8.58 9.53 -11.50
C ALA A 10 -10.10 9.57 -11.31
N LEU A 11 -10.78 8.45 -11.07
CA LEU A 11 -12.22 8.41 -10.79
C LEU A 11 -12.58 9.22 -9.53
N ALA A 12 -11.80 9.09 -8.45
CA ALA A 12 -11.99 9.85 -7.23
C ALA A 12 -11.75 11.36 -7.44
N LEU A 13 -10.70 11.72 -8.19
CA LEU A 13 -10.39 13.11 -8.56
C LEU A 13 -11.44 13.69 -9.51
N THR A 14 -11.97 12.89 -10.43
CA THR A 14 -13.02 13.33 -11.38
C THR A 14 -14.34 13.53 -10.64
N GLY A 15 -14.70 12.64 -9.71
CA GLY A 15 -15.85 12.81 -8.82
C GLY A 15 -15.71 14.02 -7.90
N LEU A 16 -14.52 14.20 -7.30
CA LEU A 16 -14.23 15.37 -6.45
C LEU A 16 -14.27 16.68 -7.26
N ALA A 17 -13.70 16.69 -8.46
CA ALA A 17 -13.73 17.84 -9.36
C ALA A 17 -15.15 18.14 -9.84
N ALA A 18 -15.99 17.14 -10.11
CA ALA A 18 -17.38 17.34 -10.48
C ALA A 18 -18.23 17.92 -9.34
N VAL A 19 -17.93 17.57 -8.08
CA VAL A 19 -18.59 18.12 -6.89
C VAL A 19 -18.09 19.52 -6.55
N LEU A 20 -16.79 19.78 -6.71
CA LEU A 20 -16.18 21.07 -6.39
C LEU A 20 -16.31 22.10 -7.51
N ALA A 21 -16.41 21.69 -8.77
CA ALA A 21 -16.60 22.57 -9.93
C ALA A 21 -17.74 23.59 -9.77
N PRO A 22 -18.96 23.21 -9.34
CA PRO A 22 -20.04 24.19 -9.15
C PRO A 22 -19.77 25.13 -7.95
N VAL A 23 -19.08 24.67 -6.91
CA VAL A 23 -18.69 25.49 -5.75
C VAL A 23 -17.62 26.52 -6.14
N VAL A 24 -16.61 26.09 -6.90
CA VAL A 24 -15.53 26.95 -7.40
C VAL A 24 -16.05 27.92 -8.45
N ALA A 25 -16.92 27.48 -9.36
CA ALA A 25 -17.56 28.34 -10.37
C ALA A 25 -18.43 29.41 -9.70
N HIS A 26 -19.18 29.06 -8.65
CA HIS A 26 -19.95 30.02 -7.86
C HIS A 26 -19.04 31.07 -7.20
N TRP A 27 -17.93 30.64 -6.59
CA TRP A 27 -16.94 31.54 -5.98
C TRP A 27 -16.28 32.49 -6.99
N LEU A 28 -16.03 32.04 -8.22
CA LEU A 28 -15.34 32.82 -9.25
C LEU A 28 -16.26 33.74 -10.05
N THR A 29 -17.52 33.36 -10.23
CA THR A 29 -18.45 34.08 -11.13
C THR A 29 -19.63 34.76 -10.43
N GLY A 30 -19.88 34.43 -9.15
CA GLY A 30 -21.01 34.95 -8.38
C GLY A 30 -22.38 34.44 -8.85
N VAL A 31 -22.42 33.58 -9.87
CA VAL A 31 -23.66 33.01 -10.41
C VAL A 31 -24.14 31.89 -9.48
N GLU A 32 -25.37 31.96 -8.99
CA GLU A 32 -25.93 30.88 -8.17
C GLU A 32 -25.93 29.57 -8.96
N PRO A 33 -25.40 28.46 -8.40
CA PRO A 33 -25.41 27.18 -9.07
C PRO A 33 -26.87 26.72 -9.16
N ARG A 34 -27.51 26.93 -10.32
CA ARG A 34 -28.79 26.31 -10.65
C ARG A 34 -28.60 24.80 -10.50
N ARG A 35 -29.18 24.26 -9.43
CA ARG A 35 -29.14 22.83 -9.08
C ARG A 35 -29.74 22.02 -10.22
N VAL A 36 -28.89 21.42 -11.05
CA VAL A 36 -29.27 20.42 -12.04
C VAL A 36 -28.42 19.17 -11.84
N VAL A 37 -28.35 18.68 -10.61
CA VAL A 37 -27.92 17.30 -10.36
C VAL A 37 -29.18 16.54 -9.99
N PRO A 38 -29.79 15.81 -10.95
CA PRO A 38 -30.93 14.93 -10.68
C PRO A 38 -30.60 14.05 -9.48
N HIS A 39 -31.55 13.89 -8.55
CA HIS A 39 -31.35 13.11 -7.32
C HIS A 39 -30.82 11.68 -7.59
N GLU A 40 -31.14 11.12 -8.75
CA GLU A 40 -30.70 9.80 -9.24
C GLU A 40 -29.18 9.73 -9.48
N LEU A 41 -28.55 10.85 -9.88
CA LEU A 41 -27.11 10.95 -10.13
C LEU A 41 -26.26 11.03 -8.84
N TRP A 42 -26.89 11.24 -7.69
CA TRP A 42 -26.17 11.26 -6.40
C TRP A 42 -25.58 9.90 -6.07
N TRP A 43 -26.26 8.81 -6.44
CA TRP A 43 -25.76 7.46 -6.24
C TRP A 43 -24.48 7.21 -7.03
N LEU A 44 -24.37 7.71 -8.27
CA LEU A 44 -23.16 7.60 -9.09
C LEU A 44 -21.95 8.34 -8.48
N LEU A 45 -22.20 9.41 -7.72
CA LEU A 45 -21.15 10.16 -7.01
C LEU A 45 -20.75 9.51 -5.68
N VAL A 46 -21.69 8.84 -5.01
CA VAL A 46 -21.44 8.19 -3.71
C VAL A 46 -20.87 6.79 -3.86
N LEU A 47 -21.26 6.03 -4.89
CA LEU A 47 -20.84 4.65 -5.17
C LEU A 47 -19.31 4.41 -5.28
N PRO A 48 -18.49 5.33 -5.81
CA PRO A 48 -17.05 5.12 -5.93
C PRO A 48 -16.35 4.97 -4.57
N VAL A 49 -16.88 5.59 -3.51
CA VAL A 49 -16.31 5.54 -2.15
C VAL A 49 -16.42 4.14 -1.52
N PRO A 50 -17.61 3.52 -1.39
CA PRO A 50 -17.72 2.17 -0.86
C PRO A 50 -17.09 1.13 -1.80
N VAL A 51 -17.17 1.31 -3.12
CA VAL A 51 -16.50 0.41 -4.08
C VAL A 51 -14.97 0.47 -3.89
N GLY A 52 -14.40 1.67 -3.78
CA GLY A 52 -12.99 1.87 -3.48
C GLY A 52 -12.58 1.30 -2.13
N ALA A 53 -13.45 1.41 -1.11
CA ALA A 53 -13.21 0.84 0.22
C ALA A 53 -13.21 -0.70 0.19
N VAL A 54 -14.19 -1.32 -0.47
CA VAL A 54 -14.29 -2.79 -0.61
C VAL A 54 -13.11 -3.32 -1.41
N LEU A 55 -12.77 -2.70 -2.53
CA LEU A 55 -11.58 -3.05 -3.32
C LEU A 55 -10.31 -2.90 -2.48
N GLY A 56 -10.16 -1.80 -1.74
CA GLY A 56 -9.02 -1.60 -0.84
C GLY A 56 -8.90 -2.70 0.23
N LEU A 57 -10.04 -3.15 0.78
CA LEU A 57 -10.08 -4.19 1.81
C LEU A 57 -9.78 -5.58 1.25
N LEU A 58 -10.27 -5.90 0.05
CA LEU A 58 -9.97 -7.16 -0.64
C LEU A 58 -8.52 -7.22 -1.11
N LEU A 59 -7.96 -6.12 -1.62
CA LEU A 59 -6.57 -6.05 -2.08
C LEU A 59 -5.57 -5.93 -0.93
N ARG A 60 -5.99 -5.50 0.27
CA ARG A 60 -5.12 -5.44 1.47
C ARG A 60 -4.46 -6.78 1.78
N ARG A 61 -5.15 -7.90 1.53
CA ARG A 61 -4.61 -9.25 1.76
C ARG A 61 -3.49 -9.64 0.80
N ARG A 62 -3.27 -8.90 -0.29
CA ARG A 62 -2.27 -9.21 -1.33
C ARG A 62 -1.00 -8.36 -1.27
N VAL A 63 -0.86 -7.50 -0.26
CA VAL A 63 0.33 -6.64 -0.09
C VAL A 63 1.22 -7.23 0.99
N GLY A 64 2.30 -7.91 0.59
CA GLY A 64 3.27 -8.51 1.51
C GLY A 64 4.54 -8.98 0.82
N ALA A 65 5.47 -9.49 1.62
CA ALA A 65 6.58 -10.30 1.15
C ALA A 65 6.32 -11.76 1.52
N ASP A 66 6.52 -12.65 0.57
CA ASP A 66 6.55 -14.09 0.79
C ASP A 66 7.96 -14.49 1.20
N LEU A 67 8.06 -15.41 2.16
CA LEU A 67 9.33 -15.84 2.73
C LEU A 67 9.39 -17.35 2.61
N ASP A 68 10.32 -17.84 1.81
CA ASP A 68 10.51 -19.27 1.59
C ASP A 68 11.95 -19.68 1.90
N ALA A 69 12.26 -20.95 1.64
CA ALA A 69 13.60 -21.49 1.85
C ALA A 69 14.67 -20.84 0.95
N ALA A 70 14.30 -20.24 -0.18
CA ALA A 70 15.23 -19.64 -1.13
C ALA A 70 15.50 -18.15 -0.84
N GLY A 71 14.53 -17.43 -0.29
CA GLY A 71 14.65 -15.99 -0.07
C GLY A 71 13.40 -15.30 0.43
N ALA A 72 13.47 -13.97 0.42
CA ALA A 72 12.30 -13.11 0.51
C ALA A 72 11.89 -12.64 -0.88
N TRP A 73 10.64 -12.90 -1.24
CA TRP A 73 10.06 -12.54 -2.54
C TRP A 73 8.95 -11.53 -2.35
N ALA A 74 8.84 -10.54 -3.23
CA ALA A 74 7.65 -9.72 -3.26
C ALA A 74 6.48 -10.55 -3.82
N VAL A 75 5.32 -10.50 -3.17
CA VAL A 75 4.11 -11.17 -3.68
C VAL A 75 3.76 -10.60 -5.06
N PRO A 76 3.33 -11.44 -6.05
CA PRO A 76 2.99 -10.97 -7.38
C PRO A 76 2.00 -9.79 -7.37
N GLY A 77 2.43 -8.64 -7.90
CA GLY A 77 1.65 -7.40 -7.91
C GLY A 77 2.14 -6.34 -6.91
N ALA A 78 2.99 -6.68 -5.96
CA ALA A 78 3.72 -5.72 -5.13
C ALA A 78 4.99 -5.25 -5.86
N LEU A 79 5.24 -3.94 -5.90
CA LEU A 79 6.55 -3.38 -6.27
C LEU A 79 7.53 -3.72 -5.14
N GLY A 80 8.36 -4.72 -5.34
CA GLY A 80 9.42 -5.09 -4.41
C GLY A 80 10.45 -5.98 -5.09
N ASP A 81 11.71 -5.69 -4.81
CA ASP A 81 12.81 -6.53 -5.26
C ASP A 81 12.87 -7.82 -4.46
N SER A 82 13.38 -8.87 -5.08
CA SER A 82 13.57 -10.17 -4.45
C SER A 82 14.94 -10.27 -3.80
N ALA A 83 15.01 -10.88 -2.63
CA ALA A 83 16.23 -11.00 -1.84
C ALA A 83 16.51 -12.48 -1.49
N PRO A 84 17.30 -13.19 -2.31
CA PRO A 84 17.74 -14.55 -2.00
C PRO A 84 18.61 -14.57 -0.74
N TRP A 85 18.43 -15.55 0.17
CA TRP A 85 19.11 -15.54 1.47
C TRP A 85 20.64 -15.52 1.38
N HIS A 86 21.21 -16.22 0.40
CA HIS A 86 22.66 -16.24 0.16
C HIS A 86 23.22 -14.85 -0.19
N ARG A 87 22.41 -13.94 -0.74
CA ARG A 87 22.81 -12.55 -1.05
C ARG A 87 22.55 -11.58 0.08
N VAL A 88 21.75 -11.94 1.07
CA VAL A 88 21.40 -11.06 2.19
C VAL A 88 22.55 -11.05 3.20
N VAL A 89 23.13 -9.87 3.42
CA VAL A 89 24.26 -9.65 4.34
C VAL A 89 23.81 -9.71 5.79
N GLU A 90 22.68 -9.09 6.08
CA GLU A 90 22.08 -9.05 7.41
C GLU A 90 20.57 -8.81 7.33
N VAL A 91 19.87 -9.09 8.43
CA VAL A 91 18.47 -8.71 8.61
C VAL A 91 18.41 -7.56 9.60
N ARG A 92 18.13 -6.35 9.11
CA ARG A 92 18.10 -5.13 9.92
C ARG A 92 16.70 -4.55 10.02
N MET A 93 16.42 -3.88 11.13
CA MET A 93 15.23 -3.06 11.27
C MET A 93 15.54 -1.60 10.97
N GLU A 94 14.71 -0.99 10.13
CA GLU A 94 14.81 0.42 9.76
C GLU A 94 13.51 1.14 10.16
N ARG A 95 13.63 2.28 10.86
CA ARG A 95 12.48 3.13 11.16
C ARG A 95 12.32 4.14 10.03
N ARG A 96 11.23 4.02 9.28
CA ARG A 96 10.87 4.94 8.19
C ARG A 96 9.63 5.72 8.59
N GLY A 97 9.83 6.97 9.02
CA GLY A 97 8.78 7.83 9.55
C GLY A 97 8.11 7.19 10.78
N ARG A 98 6.81 6.89 10.67
CA ARG A 98 6.03 6.27 11.75
C ARG A 98 6.02 4.74 11.73
N ARG A 99 6.77 4.11 10.83
CA ARG A 99 6.73 2.65 10.62
C ARG A 99 8.10 2.01 10.76
N THR A 100 8.13 0.81 11.33
CA THR A 100 9.31 -0.05 11.28
C THR A 100 9.18 -0.98 10.09
N VAL A 101 10.23 -1.11 9.30
CA VAL A 101 10.33 -2.01 8.15
C VAL A 101 11.54 -2.92 8.34
N VAL A 102 11.48 -4.13 7.78
CA VAL A 102 12.63 -5.02 7.72
C VAL A 102 13.41 -4.70 6.45
N ALA A 103 14.67 -4.33 6.61
CA ALA A 103 15.60 -4.04 5.53
C ALA A 103 16.60 -5.20 5.42
N LEU A 104 16.85 -5.62 4.18
CA LEU A 104 17.76 -6.68 3.79
C LEU A 104 18.83 -6.07 2.88
N PRO A 105 19.97 -5.60 3.44
CA PRO A 105 21.13 -5.25 2.65
C PRO A 105 21.64 -6.48 1.89
N LEU A 106 21.88 -6.30 0.60
CA LEU A 106 22.39 -7.33 -0.30
C LEU A 106 23.90 -7.16 -0.50
N LEU A 107 24.58 -8.22 -0.94
CA LEU A 107 26.01 -8.23 -1.23
C LEU A 107 26.42 -7.22 -2.31
N ASP A 108 25.51 -6.84 -3.20
CA ASP A 108 25.74 -5.83 -4.24
C ASP A 108 25.60 -4.39 -3.74
N GLY A 109 25.36 -4.20 -2.44
CA GLY A 109 25.17 -2.90 -1.80
C GLY A 109 23.76 -2.34 -1.93
N SER A 110 22.85 -3.01 -2.65
CA SER A 110 21.45 -2.63 -2.70
C SER A 110 20.72 -3.05 -1.40
N ILE A 111 19.57 -2.43 -1.12
CA ILE A 111 18.79 -2.71 0.10
C ILE A 111 17.35 -3.02 -0.29
N VAL A 112 16.97 -4.27 -0.09
CA VAL A 112 15.57 -4.70 -0.25
C VAL A 112 14.82 -4.44 1.04
N ARG A 113 13.71 -3.72 0.94
CA ARG A 113 12.87 -3.42 2.10
C ARG A 113 11.61 -4.25 2.01
N LEU A 114 11.49 -5.20 2.93
CA LEU A 114 10.28 -5.99 3.03
C LEU A 114 9.14 -5.09 3.49
N ARG A 115 8.07 -5.10 2.72
CA ARG A 115 6.79 -4.57 3.19
C ARG A 115 6.32 -5.51 4.28
N ALA A 116 6.46 -5.07 5.53
CA ALA A 116 6.03 -5.87 6.66
C ALA A 116 4.54 -6.24 6.48
N PRO A 117 4.14 -7.48 6.80
CA PRO A 117 2.74 -7.86 6.89
C PRO A 117 2.18 -7.18 8.14
N TYR A 118 1.87 -5.88 8.02
CA TYR A 118 1.12 -5.17 9.02
C TYR A 118 -0.25 -5.83 9.08
N ASP A 119 -0.73 -6.13 10.29
CA ASP A 119 -2.09 -6.63 10.57
C ASP A 119 -3.14 -5.66 10.03
N GLY A 120 -2.69 -4.49 9.57
CA GLY A 120 -3.26 -3.68 8.50
C GLY A 120 -4.11 -2.54 9.02
N HIS A 121 -4.00 -2.26 10.31
CA HIS A 121 -4.39 -0.98 10.87
C HIS A 121 -3.55 0.11 10.21
N LEU A 122 -4.22 1.05 9.53
CA LEU A 122 -3.59 2.16 8.78
C LEU A 122 -2.58 2.97 9.62
N LEU A 123 -2.66 2.87 10.95
CA LEU A 123 -1.87 3.60 11.94
C LEU A 123 -1.48 2.75 13.19
N GLY A 124 -1.69 1.42 13.16
CA GLY A 124 -1.42 0.56 14.32
C GLY A 124 0.03 0.09 14.39
N ARG A 125 0.54 -0.12 15.62
CA ARG A 125 1.72 -0.99 15.83
C ARG A 125 1.27 -2.43 15.63
N ASP A 126 2.08 -3.20 14.91
CA ASP A 126 1.91 -4.64 14.78
C ASP A 126 2.41 -5.30 16.08
N PRO A 127 1.53 -5.91 16.89
CA PRO A 127 1.91 -6.50 18.17
C PRO A 127 2.75 -7.77 17.99
N ASP A 128 2.69 -8.40 16.82
CA ASP A 128 3.46 -9.60 16.47
C ASP A 128 4.75 -9.26 15.71
N PHE A 129 5.08 -7.97 15.56
CA PHE A 129 6.21 -7.53 14.77
C PHE A 129 7.54 -8.14 15.23
N GLU A 130 7.80 -8.17 16.54
CA GLU A 130 9.01 -8.76 17.11
C GLU A 130 9.09 -10.27 16.83
N ARG A 131 7.96 -10.98 16.94
CA ARG A 131 7.89 -12.41 16.63
C ARG A 131 8.14 -12.68 15.14
N LYS A 132 7.55 -11.86 14.26
CA LYS A 132 7.76 -11.95 12.80
C LYS A 132 9.22 -11.69 12.45
N GLN A 133 9.82 -10.66 13.05
CA GLN A 133 11.23 -10.33 12.87
C GLN A 133 12.14 -11.47 13.33
N PHE A 134 11.89 -12.04 14.52
CA PHE A 134 12.65 -13.18 15.02
C PHE A 134 12.61 -14.36 14.05
N ARG A 135 11.43 -14.69 13.50
CA ARG A 135 11.30 -15.74 12.49
C ARG A 135 12.09 -15.44 11.22
N ILE A 136 12.04 -14.21 10.70
CA ILE A 136 12.80 -13.83 9.50
C ILE A 136 14.30 -14.01 9.73
N ARG A 137 14.79 -13.55 10.88
CA ARG A 137 16.20 -13.68 11.23
C ARG A 137 16.62 -15.14 11.36
N LEU A 138 15.82 -15.95 12.06
CA LEU A 138 16.07 -17.39 12.21
C LEU A 138 16.11 -18.08 10.84
N LEU A 139 15.19 -17.74 9.94
CA LEU A 139 15.09 -18.32 8.61
C LEU A 139 16.32 -17.95 7.75
N TRP A 140 16.75 -16.69 7.79
CA TRP A 140 17.98 -16.24 7.14
C TRP A 140 19.23 -16.93 7.71
N GLU A 141 19.38 -16.99 9.04
CA GLU A 141 20.52 -17.65 9.69
C GLU A 141 20.59 -19.14 9.32
N THR A 142 19.44 -19.82 9.31
CA THR A 142 19.35 -21.25 8.96
C THR A 142 19.79 -21.51 7.52
N HIS A 143 19.40 -20.66 6.56
CA HIS A 143 19.72 -20.88 5.14
C HIS A 143 21.04 -20.25 4.70
N ARG A 144 21.65 -19.39 5.52
CA ARG A 144 22.98 -18.83 5.24
C ARG A 144 24.10 -19.72 5.76
N TYR A 145 23.87 -20.43 6.87
CA TYR A 145 24.89 -21.23 7.56
C TYR A 145 24.61 -22.74 7.59
N GLY A 146 23.39 -23.18 7.23
CA GLY A 146 23.05 -24.59 7.03
C GLY A 146 23.33 -25.04 5.61
#